data_AF-A0A925VTT0-F1
#
_entry.id   AF-A0A925VTT0-F1
#
_cell.length_a   1.000
_cell.length_b   1.000
_cell.length_c   1.000
_cell.angle_alpha   90.00
_cell.angle_beta   90.00
_cell.angle_gamma   90.00
#
_symmetry.space_group_name_H-M   'P 1'
#
loop_
_entity.id
_entity.type
_entity.pdbx_description
1 polymer ?
#
loop_
_entity_poly.entity_id
_entity_poly.type
_entity_poly.pdbx_seq_one_letter_code
_entity_poly.pdbx_strand_id
1 'polypeptide(L)' 'MDYRVLLYYCYTPIADVAAFREEHHRLCLRLRLRGRIIVAPEGLNGTVSGLVADCA' A
#
# COMPACT_ATOMS: atom_id res chain seq x y z
N MET A 1 -7.76 -11.53 -17.54
CA MET A 1 -6.49 -11.14 -16.87
C MET A 1 -6.74 -11.26 -15.38
N ASP A 2 -5.97 -12.09 -14.69
CA ASP A 2 -6.21 -12.43 -13.28
C ASP A 2 -5.53 -11.49 -12.30
N TYR A 3 -5.09 -10.32 -12.76
CA TYR A 3 -4.44 -9.29 -11.96
C TYR A 3 -5.28 -8.03 -11.88
N ARG A 4 -5.23 -7.35 -10.73
CA ARG A 4 -5.86 -6.04 -10.52
C ARG A 4 -4.80 -5.00 -10.16
N VAL A 5 -5.08 -3.76 -10.55
CA VAL A 5 -4.35 -2.59 -10.08
C VAL A 5 -5.21 -1.89 -9.04
N LEU A 6 -4.64 -1.64 -7.87
CA LEU A 6 -5.22 -0.85 -6.79
C LEU A 6 -4.58 0.54 -6.83
N LEU A 7 -5.40 1.58 -6.94
CA LEU A 7 -5.00 2.98 -6.86
C LEU A 7 -5.76 3.61 -5.69
N TYR A 8 -5.05 4.16 -4.72
CA TYR A 8 -5.67 4.72 -3.52
C TYR A 8 -4.83 5.85 -2.91
N TYR A 9 -5.51 6.72 -2.17
CA TYR A 9 -4.90 7.73 -1.34
C TYR A 9 -5.69 7.87 -0.04
N CYS A 10 -5.03 8.32 1.02
CA CYS A 10 -5.66 8.64 2.28
C CYS A 10 -4.93 9.81 2.89
N TYR A 11 -5.63 10.93 3.14
CA TYR A 11 -5.09 12.08 3.85
C TYR A 11 -5.48 11.96 5.32
N THR A 12 -4.51 11.61 6.15
CA THR A 12 -4.66 11.50 7.59
C THR A 12 -3.29 11.64 8.24
N PRO A 13 -3.16 12.35 9.38
CA PRO A 13 -1.90 12.46 10.06
C PRO A 13 -1.31 11.10 10.44
N ILE A 14 -0.06 10.84 10.04
CA ILE A 14 0.70 9.64 10.41
C ILE A 14 1.79 10.05 11.41
N ALA A 15 1.67 9.59 12.66
CA ALA A 15 2.56 10.00 13.75
C ALA A 15 4.01 9.51 13.57
N ASP A 16 4.20 8.24 13.20
CA ASP A 16 5.51 7.65 12.88
C ASP A 16 5.53 7.12 11.45
N VAL A 17 5.98 7.97 10.54
CA VAL A 17 6.05 7.68 9.10
C VAL A 17 6.97 6.49 8.80
N ALA A 18 8.10 6.37 9.52
CA ALA A 18 9.07 5.31 9.27
C ALA A 18 8.52 3.95 9.70
N ALA A 19 7.92 3.87 10.89
CA ALA A 19 7.28 2.66 11.38
C ALA A 19 6.09 2.27 10.50
N PHE A 20 5.22 3.21 10.15
CA PHE A 20 4.06 2.95 9.29
C PHE A 20 4.50 2.43 7.92
N ARG A 21 5.49 3.06 7.29
CA ARG A 21 6.05 2.59 6.00
C ARG A 21 6.51 1.14 6.08
N GLU A 22 7.23 0.77 7.14
CA GLU A 22 7.78 -0.58 7.31
C GLU A 22 6.69 -1.63 7.60
N GLU A 23 5.68 -1.28 8.39
CA GLU A 23 4.52 -2.15 8.60
C GLU A 23 3.73 -2.35 7.31
N HIS A 24 3.45 -1.27 6.58
CA HIS A 24 2.71 -1.30 5.32
C HIS A 24 3.47 -2.09 4.24
N HIS A 25 4.79 -1.94 4.17
CA HIS A 25 5.63 -2.73 3.27
C HIS A 25 5.51 -4.23 3.56
N ARG A 26 5.63 -4.63 4.84
CA ARG A 26 5.46 -6.02 5.27
C ARG A 26 4.05 -6.56 4.98
N LEU A 27 3.02 -5.72 5.12
CA LEU A 27 1.66 -6.08 4.73
C LEU A 27 1.56 -6.38 3.22
N CYS A 28 2.09 -5.51 2.35
CA CYS A 28 2.09 -5.74 0.91
C CYS A 28 2.81 -7.03 0.53
N LEU A 29 3.95 -7.33 1.17
CA LEU A 29 4.66 -8.60 0.94
C LEU A 29 3.82 -9.82 1.34
N ARG A 30 3.15 -9.78 2.50
CA ARG A 30 2.25 -10.87 2.94
C ARG A 30 1.06 -11.06 1.99
N LEU A 31 0.53 -9.97 1.46
CA LEU A 31 -0.57 -9.98 0.49
C LEU A 31 -0.11 -10.24 -0.96
N ARG A 32 1.19 -10.48 -1.20
CA ARG A 32 1.76 -10.69 -2.54
C ARG A 32 1.51 -9.52 -3.51
N LEU A 33 1.38 -8.30 -2.98
CA LEU A 33 1.20 -7.09 -3.76
C LEU A 33 2.55 -6.48 -4.16
N ARG A 34 2.63 -5.93 -5.37
CA ARG A 34 3.82 -5.23 -5.88
C ARG A 34 3.46 -3.85 -6.40
N GLY A 35 4.34 -2.88 -6.23
CA GLY A 35 4.12 -1.51 -6.71
C GLY A 35 4.81 -0.48 -5.84
N ARG A 36 4.24 0.73 -5.78
CA ARG A 36 4.81 1.86 -5.05
C ARG A 36 3.76 2.49 -4.15
N ILE A 37 4.14 2.76 -2.92
CA ILE A 37 3.35 3.51 -1.95
C ILE A 37 4.25 4.61 -1.40
N ILE A 38 3.78 5.85 -1.45
CA ILE A 38 4.41 7.00 -0.83
C ILE A 38 3.70 7.21 0.50
N VAL A 39 4.48 7.24 1.59
CA VAL A 39 4.00 7.53 2.94
C VAL A 39 4.65 8.84 3.39
N ALA A 40 3.84 9.76 3.88
CA ALA A 40 4.24 11.09 4.33
C ALA A 40 3.46 11.46 5.62
N PRO A 41 3.87 12.49 6.37
CA PRO A 41 3.16 12.89 7.59
C PRO A 41 1.68 13.19 7.37
N GLU A 42 1.29 13.68 6.20
CA GLU A 42 -0.09 14.02 5.82
C GLU A 42 -0.93 12.82 5.35
N GLY A 43 -0.32 11.63 5.19
CA GLY A 43 -1.02 10.43 4.77
C GLY A 43 -0.24 9.59 3.76
N LEU A 44 -0.94 8.99 2.80
CA LEU A 44 -0.33 8.08 1.83
C LEU A 44 -0.99 8.12 0.45
N ASN A 45 -0.22 7.73 -0.56
CA ASN A 45 -0.68 7.51 -1.93
C ASN A 45 -0.04 6.22 -2.47
N GLY A 46 -0.88 5.28 -2.92
CA GLY A 46 -0.46 3.94 -3.33
C GLY A 46 -0.94 3.56 -4.73
N THR A 47 -0.05 2.94 -5.49
CA THR A 47 -0.36 2.16 -6.69
C THR A 47 0.31 0.80 -6.58
N VAL A 48 -0.49 -0.26 -6.43
CA VAL A 48 -0.01 -1.63 -6.34
C VAL A 48 -0.84 -2.56 -7.23
N SER A 49 -0.32 -3.74 -7.53
CA SER A 49 -1.01 -4.79 -8.25
C SER A 49 -0.76 -6.17 -7.65
N GLY A 50 -1.71 -7.06 -7.87
CA GLY A 50 -1.69 -8.45 -7.40
C GLY A 50 -2.74 -9.29 -8.12
N LEU A 51 -2.83 -10.57 -7.77
CA LEU A 51 -3.91 -11.43 -8.30
C LEU A 51 -5.27 -10.92 -7.81
N VAL A 52 -6.34 -11.19 -8.55
CA VAL A 52 -7.71 -10.84 -8.13
C VAL A 52 -8.01 -11.34 -6.71
N ALA A 53 -7.55 -12.54 -6.36
CA ALA A 53 -7.73 -13.12 -5.02
C ALA A 53 -6.90 -12.45 -3.91
N ASP A 54 -5.81 -11.77 -4.27
CA ASP A 54 -4.95 -11.02 -3.35
C ASP A 54 -5.40 -9.55 -3.17
N CYS A 55 -6.32 -9.08 -4.03
CA CYS A 55 -6.85 -7.72 -4.06
C CYS A 55 -8.31 -7.64 -3.56
N ALA A 56 -8.73 -8.60 -2.73
CA ALA A 56 -10.07 -8.70 -2.16
C ALA A 56 -10.23 -7.89 -0.87
#